data_AF-A0A969E3M6-F1
#
_entry.id   AF-A0A969E3M6-F1
#
_cell.length_a   1.000
_cell.length_b   1.000
_cell.length_c   1.000
_cell.angle_alpha   90.00
_cell.angle_beta   90.00
_cell.angle_gamma   90.00
#
_symmetry.space_group_name_H-M   'P 1'
#
loop_
_entity.id
_entity.type
_entity.pdbx_description
1 polymer ?
#
loop_
_entity_poly.entity_id
_entity_poly.type
_entity_poly.pdbx_seq_one_letter_code
_entity_poly.pdbx_strand_id
1 'polypeptide(L)'
;LNQGINPETKLPVFSDVAFFSNVQETEWSWTPLIADFDNDGNRDIFITNGFPRDVTDHDFGAFRGSVSTLMSSIALQAQIPQIKVPKFMFKNNGNLAFEDVSQKWGLDKIAFSNGGAYGDLDNDGDLDLVVNNMNDPAFIFKNTLNDNAKKGEKNNFLRLNIVHEASNAPAIGATVTAFFNGKNKLHKCYQRAVIFRRQKPPFTLGWAMLKKWIQ
;
A
#
# COMPACT_ATOMS: atom_id res chain seq x y z
N LEU A 1 16.07 1.46 -6.21
CA LEU A 1 16.80 2.72 -5.93
C LEU A 1 17.22 3.38 -7.24
N ASN A 2 16.92 4.67 -7.44
CA ASN A 2 17.36 5.42 -8.63
C ASN A 2 18.84 5.81 -8.48
N GLN A 3 19.68 5.43 -9.45
CA GLN A 3 21.12 5.71 -9.47
C GLN A 3 21.50 6.89 -10.40
N GLY A 4 20.50 7.57 -10.98
CA GLY A 4 20.71 8.64 -11.94
C GLY A 4 20.62 8.17 -13.39
N ILE A 5 21.13 8.99 -14.31
CA ILE A 5 21.08 8.73 -15.76
C ILE A 5 22.45 8.20 -16.20
N ASN A 6 22.46 7.09 -16.93
CA ASN A 6 23.67 6.56 -17.54
C ASN A 6 24.19 7.56 -18.59
N PRO A 7 25.47 8.00 -18.52
CA PRO A 7 26.00 9.02 -19.42
C PRO A 7 26.12 8.57 -20.88
N GLU A 8 26.23 7.26 -21.14
CA GLU A 8 26.34 6.68 -22.48
C GLU A 8 24.97 6.43 -23.09
N THR A 9 24.09 5.69 -22.38
CA THR A 9 22.78 5.29 -22.92
C THR A 9 21.71 6.37 -22.77
N LYS A 10 21.95 7.38 -21.92
CA LYS A 10 20.97 8.42 -21.53
C LYS A 10 19.70 7.88 -20.87
N LEU A 11 19.71 6.62 -20.42
CA LEU A 11 18.59 5.98 -19.72
C LEU A 11 18.77 6.04 -18.20
N PRO A 12 17.67 6.11 -17.42
CA PRO A 12 17.75 6.02 -15.96
C PRO A 12 18.20 4.62 -15.53
N VAL A 13 19.03 4.57 -14.50
CA VAL A 13 19.57 3.32 -13.92
C VAL A 13 18.92 3.09 -12.56
N PHE A 14 18.53 1.85 -12.29
CA PHE A 14 17.92 1.45 -11.03
C PHE A 14 18.64 0.23 -10.44
N SER A 15 18.76 0.21 -9.11
CA SER A 15 19.20 -0.96 -8.34
C SER A 15 18.02 -1.56 -7.59
N ASP A 16 17.94 -2.88 -7.54
CA ASP A 16 17.08 -3.58 -6.58
C ASP A 16 17.68 -3.42 -5.17
N VAL A 17 16.83 -3.12 -4.20
CA VAL A 17 17.21 -2.97 -2.79
C VAL A 17 16.22 -3.67 -1.85
N ALA A 18 15.32 -4.53 -2.36
CA ALA A 18 14.26 -5.13 -1.56
C ALA A 18 14.79 -5.85 -0.30
N PHE A 19 15.80 -6.71 -0.47
CA PHE A 19 16.47 -7.41 0.64
C PHE A 19 17.22 -6.47 1.60
N PHE A 20 17.91 -5.47 1.06
CA PHE A 20 18.61 -4.48 1.88
C PHE A 20 17.62 -3.66 2.72
N SER A 21 16.43 -3.43 2.18
CA SER A 21 15.39 -2.59 2.76
C SER A 21 14.40 -3.33 3.65
N ASN A 22 14.50 -4.66 3.79
CA ASN A 22 13.55 -5.51 4.52
C ASN A 22 12.11 -5.46 4.00
N VAL A 23 11.91 -5.44 2.67
CA VAL A 23 10.58 -5.41 2.02
C VAL A 23 10.34 -6.58 1.07
N GLN A 24 11.18 -7.61 1.15
CA GLN A 24 11.08 -8.86 0.40
C GLN A 24 10.02 -9.82 0.97
N GLU A 25 9.77 -10.92 0.26
CA GLU A 25 9.05 -12.11 0.78
C GLU A 25 7.62 -11.84 1.29
N THR A 26 6.85 -11.09 0.52
CA THR A 26 5.50 -10.63 0.89
C THR A 26 4.38 -11.57 0.44
N GLU A 27 4.71 -12.85 0.27
CA GLU A 27 3.86 -13.86 -0.39
C GLU A 27 3.51 -13.48 -1.84
N TRP A 28 2.56 -14.19 -2.45
CA TRP A 28 2.02 -13.82 -3.76
C TRP A 28 1.34 -12.46 -3.68
N SER A 29 2.03 -11.43 -4.17
CA SER A 29 1.67 -10.03 -3.98
C SER A 29 0.91 -9.46 -5.17
N TRP A 30 -0.02 -8.55 -4.91
CA TRP A 30 -0.90 -7.96 -5.93
C TRP A 30 -0.80 -6.44 -6.00
N THR A 31 -1.26 -5.75 -4.95
CA THR A 31 -1.41 -4.28 -4.96
C THR A 31 -0.42 -3.64 -3.99
N PRO A 32 0.74 -3.16 -4.49
CA PRO A 32 1.60 -2.27 -3.71
C PRO A 32 1.04 -0.84 -3.73
N LEU A 33 0.74 -0.29 -2.55
CA LEU A 33 0.38 1.10 -2.35
C LEU A 33 1.50 1.82 -1.61
N ILE A 34 1.78 3.06 -2.01
CA ILE A 34 2.83 3.88 -1.42
C ILE A 34 2.22 5.21 -0.98
N ALA A 35 2.16 5.43 0.33
CA ALA A 35 1.58 6.62 0.94
C ALA A 35 2.22 6.84 2.33
N ASP A 36 2.07 8.04 2.86
CA ASP A 36 2.49 8.37 4.23
C ASP A 36 1.31 8.05 5.16
N PHE A 37 1.31 6.87 5.79
CA PHE A 37 0.15 6.37 6.56
C PHE A 37 0.18 6.79 8.03
N ASP A 38 1.34 7.20 8.54
CA ASP A 38 1.48 7.72 9.91
C ASP A 38 1.80 9.23 9.98
N ASN A 39 1.74 9.92 8.84
CA ASN A 39 1.97 11.34 8.71
C ASN A 39 3.35 11.76 9.28
N ASP A 40 4.40 10.96 9.10
CA ASP A 40 5.78 11.37 9.46
C ASP A 40 6.53 11.99 8.25
N GLY A 41 5.92 11.92 7.07
CA GLY A 41 6.39 12.41 5.78
C GLY A 41 7.42 11.54 5.10
N ASN A 42 7.70 10.35 5.62
CA ASN A 42 8.22 9.26 4.84
C ASN A 42 7.05 8.48 4.23
N ARG A 43 7.22 7.96 3.02
CA ARG A 43 6.18 7.13 2.40
C ARG A 43 6.43 5.68 2.75
N ASP A 44 5.42 5.08 3.37
CA ASP A 44 5.30 3.68 3.72
C ASP A 44 4.83 2.84 2.53
N ILE A 45 4.83 1.52 2.71
CA ILE A 45 4.42 0.57 1.67
C ILE A 45 3.38 -0.39 2.25
N PHE A 46 2.21 -0.46 1.61
CA PHE A 46 1.19 -1.46 1.88
C PHE A 46 1.11 -2.47 0.75
N ILE A 47 1.01 -3.76 1.07
CA ILE A 47 0.97 -4.85 0.08
C ILE A 47 -0.16 -5.80 0.43
N THR A 48 -1.03 -6.03 -0.56
CA THR A 48 -2.03 -7.10 -0.54
C THR A 48 -1.45 -8.38 -1.14
N ASN A 49 -1.83 -9.52 -0.57
CA ASN A 49 -1.26 -10.81 -0.92
C ASN A 49 -2.25 -11.97 -0.77
N GLY A 50 -1.79 -13.13 -1.23
CA GLY A 50 -2.47 -14.40 -1.16
C GLY A 50 -2.92 -14.90 -2.53
N PHE A 51 -2.78 -16.20 -2.75
CA PHE A 51 -3.23 -16.84 -3.98
C PHE A 51 -3.93 -18.16 -3.62
N PRO A 52 -5.24 -18.29 -3.85
CA PRO A 52 -5.94 -19.51 -3.51
C PRO A 52 -5.54 -20.62 -4.47
N ARG A 53 -5.20 -21.79 -3.90
CA ARG A 53 -4.89 -23.02 -4.63
C ARG A 53 -3.74 -22.81 -5.62
N ASP A 54 -2.56 -22.56 -5.08
CA ASP A 54 -1.35 -22.45 -5.90
C ASP A 54 -1.08 -23.76 -6.64
N VAL A 55 -1.42 -23.76 -7.94
CA VAL A 55 -1.21 -24.90 -8.84
C VAL A 55 0.24 -25.01 -9.33
N THR A 56 1.07 -24.00 -9.05
CA THR A 56 2.49 -23.92 -9.39
C THR A 56 3.40 -24.27 -8.21
N ASP A 57 2.82 -24.55 -7.04
CA ASP A 57 3.52 -25.09 -5.89
C ASP A 57 4.29 -26.37 -6.28
N HIS A 58 5.59 -26.38 -5.98
CA HIS A 58 6.51 -27.45 -6.36
C HIS A 58 6.15 -28.77 -5.66
N ASP A 59 5.65 -28.70 -4.42
CA ASP A 59 5.19 -29.86 -3.66
C ASP A 59 3.93 -30.46 -4.31
N PHE A 60 3.05 -29.61 -4.83
CA PHE A 60 1.88 -30.05 -5.59
C PHE A 60 2.24 -30.58 -6.99
N GLY A 61 3.28 -30.05 -7.63
CA GLY A 61 3.84 -30.59 -8.85
C GLY A 61 4.30 -32.05 -8.69
N ALA A 62 5.00 -32.36 -7.60
CA ALA A 62 5.41 -33.71 -7.26
C ALA A 62 4.21 -34.65 -6.99
N PHE A 63 3.21 -34.18 -6.22
CA PHE A 63 1.98 -34.92 -5.97
C PHE A 63 1.22 -35.22 -7.28
N ARG A 64 0.99 -34.22 -8.14
CA ARG A 64 0.35 -34.41 -9.46
C ARG A 64 1.05 -35.46 -10.32
N GLY A 65 2.38 -35.50 -10.30
CA GLY A 65 3.16 -36.52 -11.01
C GLY A 65 2.79 -37.96 -10.60
N SER A 66 2.41 -38.17 -9.33
CA SER A 66 2.10 -39.49 -8.78
C SER A 66 0.64 -39.95 -8.97
N VAL A 67 -0.32 -39.03 -9.11
CA VAL A 67 -1.77 -39.35 -9.11
C VAL A 67 -2.56 -38.84 -10.32
N SER A 68 -1.91 -38.21 -11.31
CA SER A 68 -2.60 -37.62 -12.49
C SER A 68 -3.39 -38.61 -13.35
N THR A 69 -3.03 -39.90 -13.34
CA THR A 69 -3.74 -40.98 -14.05
C THR A 69 -4.93 -41.55 -13.28
N LEU A 70 -5.07 -41.23 -11.99
CA LEU A 70 -6.08 -41.79 -11.09
C LEU A 70 -7.21 -40.82 -10.73
N MET A 71 -7.04 -39.52 -10.99
CA MET A 71 -7.97 -38.48 -10.55
C MET A 71 -8.21 -37.44 -11.64
N SER A 72 -9.44 -36.94 -11.72
CA SER A 72 -9.77 -35.83 -12.62
C SER A 72 -9.09 -34.52 -12.16
N SER A 73 -8.86 -33.60 -13.10
CA SER A 73 -8.21 -32.31 -12.84
C SER A 73 -8.90 -31.48 -11.75
N ILE A 74 -10.22 -31.63 -11.61
CA ILE A 74 -11.03 -30.96 -10.57
C ILE A 74 -10.75 -31.58 -9.19
N ALA A 75 -10.70 -32.90 -9.10
CA ALA A 75 -10.42 -33.60 -7.85
C ALA A 75 -8.98 -33.36 -7.36
N LEU A 76 -8.03 -33.17 -8.28
CA LEU A 76 -6.66 -32.78 -7.96
C LEU A 76 -6.56 -31.33 -7.42
N GLN A 77 -7.28 -30.38 -8.02
CA GLN A 77 -7.28 -28.99 -7.53
C GLN A 77 -7.93 -28.85 -6.14
N ALA A 78 -8.89 -29.69 -5.81
CA ALA A 78 -9.53 -29.69 -4.49
C ALA A 78 -8.58 -30.13 -3.36
N GLN A 79 -7.48 -30.81 -3.68
CA GLN A 79 -6.46 -31.25 -2.71
C GLN A 79 -5.45 -30.15 -2.39
N ILE A 80 -5.39 -29.05 -3.16
CA ILE A 80 -4.44 -27.97 -2.92
C ILE A 80 -4.90 -27.16 -1.69
N PRO A 81 -4.05 -27.00 -0.66
CA PRO A 81 -4.41 -26.22 0.51
C PRO A 81 -4.69 -24.76 0.12
N GLN A 82 -5.67 -24.17 0.81
CA GLN A 82 -5.96 -22.74 0.72
C GLN A 82 -5.52 -22.08 2.02
N ILE A 83 -4.42 -21.34 1.97
CA ILE A 83 -3.86 -20.66 3.14
C ILE A 83 -4.11 -19.16 2.98
N LYS A 84 -5.03 -18.62 3.78
CA LYS A 84 -5.23 -17.17 3.89
C LYS A 84 -4.06 -16.57 4.68
N VAL A 85 -3.54 -15.44 4.23
CA VAL A 85 -2.37 -14.78 4.84
C VAL A 85 -2.70 -13.33 5.23
N PRO A 86 -1.98 -12.76 6.21
CA PRO A 86 -2.10 -11.34 6.51
C PRO A 86 -1.46 -10.49 5.40
N LYS A 87 -1.95 -9.25 5.25
CA LYS A 87 -1.30 -8.24 4.39
C LYS A 87 -0.02 -7.74 5.04
N PHE A 88 0.83 -7.10 4.24
CA PHE A 88 2.01 -6.41 4.75
C PHE A 88 1.83 -4.89 4.76
N MET A 89 2.31 -4.26 5.83
CA MET A 89 2.52 -2.83 5.95
C MET A 89 3.93 -2.58 6.44
N PHE A 90 4.70 -1.81 5.67
CA PHE A 90 6.07 -1.47 5.96
C PHE A 90 6.19 0.02 6.24
N LYS A 91 6.52 0.36 7.49
CA LYS A 91 6.84 1.73 7.87
C LYS A 91 8.21 2.11 7.34
N ASN A 92 8.32 3.26 6.69
CA ASN A 92 9.58 3.80 6.21
C ASN A 92 10.30 4.59 7.31
N ASN A 93 11.40 4.03 7.83
CA ASN A 93 12.21 4.67 8.87
C ASN A 93 13.30 5.61 8.29
N GLY A 94 13.28 5.84 6.97
CA GLY A 94 14.32 6.57 6.25
C GLY A 94 15.54 5.70 5.94
N ASN A 95 16.52 6.27 5.23
CA ASN A 95 17.77 5.60 4.86
C ASN A 95 17.60 4.20 4.23
N LEU A 96 16.53 4.01 3.46
CA LEU A 96 16.17 2.75 2.81
C LEU A 96 15.85 1.61 3.81
N ALA A 97 15.57 1.90 5.07
CA ALA A 97 15.19 0.91 6.07
C ALA A 97 13.67 0.92 6.29
N PHE A 98 13.05 -0.25 6.20
CA PHE A 98 11.64 -0.44 6.50
C PHE A 98 11.44 -1.41 7.67
N GLU A 99 10.37 -1.20 8.43
CA GLU A 99 9.92 -2.07 9.53
C GLU A 99 8.55 -2.66 9.15
N ASP A 100 8.40 -3.98 9.23
CA ASP A 100 7.08 -4.60 9.16
C ASP A 100 6.26 -4.22 10.40
N VAL A 101 5.23 -3.40 10.17
CA VAL A 101 4.31 -2.91 11.18
C VAL A 101 2.91 -3.49 11.00
N SER A 102 2.72 -4.55 10.22
CA SER A 102 1.40 -5.11 9.87
C SER A 102 0.56 -5.45 11.10
N GLN A 103 1.10 -6.28 11.98
CA GLN A 103 0.44 -6.62 13.25
C GLN A 103 0.37 -5.41 14.18
N LYS A 104 1.46 -4.64 14.25
CA LYS A 104 1.53 -3.44 15.08
C LYS A 104 0.37 -2.52 14.71
N TRP A 105 0.09 -2.28 13.44
CA TRP A 105 -0.96 -1.37 12.97
C TRP A 105 -2.34 -2.03 12.80
N GLY A 106 -2.52 -3.29 13.21
CA GLY A 106 -3.82 -3.97 13.17
C GLY A 106 -4.27 -4.42 11.77
N LEU A 107 -3.32 -4.62 10.85
CA LEU A 107 -3.56 -5.05 9.47
C LEU A 107 -3.32 -6.56 9.25
N ASP A 108 -3.22 -7.33 10.34
CA ASP A 108 -2.91 -8.76 10.38
C ASP A 108 -4.12 -9.68 10.14
N LYS A 109 -5.28 -9.13 9.77
CA LYS A 109 -6.44 -9.94 9.41
C LYS A 109 -6.17 -10.77 8.15
N ILE A 110 -6.32 -12.08 8.28
CA ILE A 110 -6.04 -13.04 7.20
C ILE A 110 -7.14 -13.03 6.14
N ALA A 111 -6.74 -12.96 4.87
CA ALA A 111 -7.64 -13.09 3.72
C ALA A 111 -6.84 -13.44 2.46
N PHE A 112 -7.53 -13.70 1.36
CA PHE A 112 -6.93 -13.56 0.03
C PHE A 112 -7.20 -12.15 -0.45
N SER A 113 -6.24 -11.24 -0.32
CA SER A 113 -6.40 -9.83 -0.64
C SER A 113 -5.76 -9.53 -1.99
N ASN A 114 -6.54 -9.00 -2.94
CA ASN A 114 -6.05 -8.78 -4.30
C ASN A 114 -5.99 -7.29 -4.68
N GLY A 115 -6.87 -6.48 -4.10
CA GLY A 115 -7.00 -5.06 -4.42
C GLY A 115 -6.92 -4.20 -3.17
N GLY A 116 -6.38 -3.00 -3.31
CA GLY A 116 -6.35 -2.00 -2.25
C GLY A 116 -6.46 -0.59 -2.80
N ALA A 117 -7.08 0.29 -2.03
CA ALA A 117 -7.09 1.73 -2.25
C ALA A 117 -6.97 2.44 -0.90
N TYR A 118 -6.39 3.64 -0.90
CA TYR A 118 -6.34 4.49 0.28
C TYR A 118 -6.98 5.84 0.01
N GLY A 119 -7.45 6.49 1.06
CA GLY A 119 -8.04 7.82 1.03
C GLY A 119 -8.55 8.21 2.40
N ASP A 120 -8.62 9.50 2.66
CA ASP A 120 -9.14 10.07 3.90
C ASP A 120 -10.70 10.03 3.84
N LEU A 121 -11.32 8.97 4.35
CA LEU A 121 -12.75 8.67 4.18
C LEU A 121 -13.61 9.45 5.17
N ASP A 122 -13.10 9.73 6.37
CA ASP A 122 -13.81 10.47 7.40
C ASP A 122 -13.44 11.96 7.48
N ASN A 123 -12.48 12.41 6.66
CA ASN A 123 -12.02 13.79 6.52
C ASN A 123 -11.28 14.32 7.75
N ASP A 124 -10.59 13.47 8.50
CA ASP A 124 -9.84 13.88 9.68
C ASP A 124 -8.35 14.20 9.42
N GLY A 125 -7.85 13.85 8.22
CA GLY A 125 -6.51 14.16 7.77
C GLY A 125 -5.50 13.01 7.86
N ASP A 126 -5.92 11.82 8.29
CA ASP A 126 -5.17 10.59 8.11
C ASP A 126 -5.77 9.76 6.96
N LEU A 127 -4.94 8.91 6.34
CA LEU A 127 -5.40 8.11 5.21
C LEU A 127 -6.01 6.83 5.73
N ASP A 128 -7.19 6.47 5.25
CA ASP A 128 -7.85 5.18 5.44
C ASP A 128 -7.51 4.18 4.32
N LEU A 129 -7.90 2.90 4.50
CA LEU A 129 -7.57 1.79 3.60
C LEU A 129 -8.81 0.95 3.32
N VAL A 130 -9.08 0.73 2.05
CA VAL A 130 -10.10 -0.21 1.57
C VAL A 130 -9.41 -1.35 0.86
N VAL A 131 -9.68 -2.59 1.29
CA VAL A 131 -9.08 -3.80 0.74
C VAL A 131 -10.16 -4.70 0.16
N ASN A 132 -9.97 -5.09 -1.10
CA ASN A 132 -10.79 -6.12 -1.73
C ASN A 132 -10.23 -7.51 -1.42
N ASN A 133 -11.11 -8.39 -0.97
CA ASN A 133 -10.80 -9.78 -0.68
C ASN A 133 -11.52 -10.70 -1.66
N MET A 134 -10.85 -11.78 -2.05
CA MET A 134 -11.43 -12.80 -2.92
C MET A 134 -12.37 -13.71 -2.12
N ASN A 135 -13.62 -13.83 -2.59
CA ASN A 135 -14.67 -14.66 -1.99
C ASN A 135 -14.99 -14.32 -0.52
N ASP A 136 -14.58 -13.15 -0.04
CA ASP A 136 -14.86 -12.64 1.29
C ASP A 136 -15.33 -11.17 1.19
N PRO A 137 -16.01 -10.64 2.22
CA PRO A 137 -16.29 -9.21 2.30
C PRO A 137 -15.02 -8.37 2.22
N ALA A 138 -15.13 -7.17 1.64
CA ALA A 138 -14.06 -6.18 1.66
C ALA A 138 -13.74 -5.74 3.09
N PHE A 139 -12.49 -5.39 3.36
CA PHE A 139 -12.09 -4.73 4.59
C PHE A 139 -12.06 -3.22 4.38
N ILE A 140 -12.56 -2.49 5.37
CA ILE A 140 -12.39 -1.04 5.49
C ILE A 140 -11.65 -0.86 6.80
N PHE A 141 -10.40 -0.45 6.72
CA PHE A 141 -9.64 -0.05 7.89
C PHE A 141 -9.79 1.46 8.00
N LYS A 142 -10.18 1.93 9.17
CA LYS A 142 -10.12 3.33 9.55
C LYS A 142 -8.82 3.60 10.28
N ASN A 143 -8.06 4.61 9.88
CA ASN A 143 -6.88 5.05 10.61
C ASN A 143 -7.33 5.88 11.83
N THR A 144 -6.61 5.77 12.94
CA THR A 144 -7.01 6.41 14.20
C THR A 144 -5.94 7.37 14.71
N LEU A 145 -5.08 7.84 13.80
CA LEU A 145 -3.97 8.70 14.13
C LEU A 145 -4.50 10.03 14.68
N ASN A 146 -5.61 10.52 14.12
CA ASN A 146 -6.23 11.77 14.54
C ASN A 146 -7.40 11.60 15.53
N ASP A 147 -7.98 10.40 15.65
CA ASP A 147 -9.05 10.09 16.62
C ASP A 147 -8.67 10.36 18.08
N ASN A 148 -7.43 10.00 18.43
CA ASN A 148 -6.96 9.96 19.83
C ASN A 148 -6.07 11.15 20.21
N ALA A 149 -5.95 12.16 19.33
CA ALA A 149 -5.29 13.41 19.68
C ALA A 149 -5.97 13.99 20.93
N LYS A 150 -5.22 14.11 22.04
CA LYS A 150 -5.72 14.82 23.22
C LYS A 150 -6.24 16.19 22.77
N LYS A 151 -7.28 16.72 23.39
CA LYS A 151 -7.79 18.09 23.12
C LYS A 151 -6.61 19.08 23.14
N GLY A 152 -6.13 19.51 21.95
CA GLY A 152 -4.95 20.39 21.78
C GLY A 152 -3.74 19.78 21.03
N GLU A 153 -3.69 18.45 20.84
CA GLU A 153 -2.65 17.72 20.10
C GLU A 153 -3.18 17.23 18.74
N LYS A 154 -4.18 17.91 18.15
CA LYS A 154 -4.66 17.56 16.82
C LYS A 154 -3.55 17.80 15.81
N ASN A 155 -3.23 16.76 15.04
CA ASN A 155 -2.31 16.89 13.93
C ASN A 155 -2.90 17.89 12.94
N ASN A 156 -2.07 18.83 12.50
CA ASN A 156 -2.50 19.78 11.48
C ASN A 156 -2.36 19.11 10.12
N PHE A 157 -3.39 19.24 9.29
CA PHE A 157 -3.32 18.80 7.91
C PHE A 157 -3.65 19.94 6.96
N LEU A 158 -2.99 19.94 5.80
CA LEU A 158 -3.30 20.85 4.71
C LEU A 158 -3.96 20.08 3.58
N ARG A 159 -5.17 20.51 3.21
CA ARG A 159 -5.92 19.94 2.10
C ARG A 159 -5.93 20.88 0.90
N LEU A 160 -5.40 20.43 -0.23
CA LEU A 160 -5.30 21.25 -1.44
C LEU A 160 -6.17 20.69 -2.56
N ASN A 161 -7.05 21.54 -3.11
CA ASN A 161 -7.78 21.27 -4.35
C ASN A 161 -7.11 22.04 -5.49
N ILE A 162 -6.39 21.33 -6.36
CA ILE A 162 -5.64 21.93 -7.46
C ILE A 162 -6.37 21.63 -8.78
N VAL A 163 -6.78 22.70 -9.45
CA VAL A 163 -7.52 22.64 -10.72
C VAL A 163 -6.84 23.51 -11.76
N HIS A 164 -7.03 23.16 -13.03
CA HIS A 164 -6.70 24.04 -14.15
C HIS A 164 -7.66 25.24 -14.15
N GLU A 165 -7.12 26.45 -14.16
CA GLU A 165 -7.89 27.69 -14.09
C GLU A 165 -8.97 27.79 -15.18
N ALA A 166 -8.61 27.48 -16.43
CA ALA A 166 -9.52 27.62 -17.57
C ALA A 166 -10.65 26.57 -17.63
N SER A 167 -10.40 25.35 -17.15
CA SER A 167 -11.33 24.22 -17.34
C SER A 167 -11.94 23.69 -16.05
N ASN A 168 -11.47 24.18 -14.89
CA ASN A 168 -11.78 23.63 -13.56
C ASN A 168 -11.52 22.10 -13.48
N ALA A 169 -10.70 21.56 -14.38
CA ALA A 169 -10.35 20.15 -14.43
C ALA A 169 -9.25 19.83 -13.42
N PRO A 170 -9.16 18.59 -12.89
CA PRO A 170 -8.08 18.20 -11.99
C PRO A 170 -6.70 18.43 -12.60
N ALA A 171 -5.82 19.10 -11.87
CA ALA A 171 -4.45 19.38 -12.31
C ALA A 171 -3.53 18.15 -12.11
N ILE A 172 -3.74 17.11 -12.91
CA ILE A 172 -2.96 15.86 -12.83
C ILE A 172 -1.49 16.17 -13.13
N GLY A 173 -0.59 15.75 -12.22
CA GLY A 173 0.84 16.01 -12.34
C GLY A 173 1.32 17.31 -11.69
N ALA A 174 0.42 18.09 -11.07
CA ALA A 174 0.81 19.25 -10.28
C ALA A 174 1.77 18.86 -9.14
N THR A 175 2.77 19.70 -8.91
CA THR A 175 3.73 19.53 -7.81
C THR A 175 3.50 20.60 -6.76
N VAL A 176 3.42 20.19 -5.49
CA VAL A 176 3.32 21.09 -4.35
C VAL A 176 4.61 21.00 -3.54
N THR A 177 5.21 22.16 -3.26
CA THR A 177 6.36 22.23 -2.36
C THR A 177 5.94 23.02 -1.13
N ALA A 178 6.06 22.40 0.05
CA ALA A 178 5.77 23.03 1.31
C ALA A 178 7.08 23.31 2.06
N PHE A 179 7.18 24.50 2.65
CA PHE A 179 8.33 24.95 3.42
C PHE A 179 7.93 25.04 4.88
N PHE A 180 8.68 24.36 5.77
CA PHE A 180 8.44 24.42 7.21
C PHE A 180 9.77 24.56 7.96
N ASN A 181 9.90 25.62 8.78
CA ASN A 181 11.10 25.90 9.57
C ASN A 181 12.42 25.85 8.78
N GLY A 182 12.43 26.37 7.54
CA GLY A 182 13.62 26.38 6.69
C GLY A 182 14.03 25.02 6.10
N LYS A 183 13.27 23.95 6.36
CA LYS A 183 13.42 22.65 5.70
C LYS A 183 12.39 22.53 4.58
N ASN A 184 12.85 22.06 3.42
CA ASN A 184 11.98 21.82 2.26
C ASN A 184 11.41 20.40 2.37
N LYS A 185 10.09 20.24 2.38
CA LYS A 185 9.45 18.95 2.08
C LYS A 185 8.77 19.06 0.72
N LEU A 186 9.34 18.37 -0.26
CA LEU A 186 8.77 18.25 -1.59
C LEU A 186 7.75 17.11 -1.59
N HIS A 187 6.47 17.41 -1.79
CA HIS A 187 5.45 16.40 -1.98
C HIS A 187 4.90 16.47 -3.40
N LYS A 188 5.24 15.48 -4.22
CA LYS A 188 4.69 15.38 -5.58
C LYS A 188 3.31 14.74 -5.52
N CYS A 189 2.28 15.51 -5.88
CA CYS A 189 0.93 14.98 -5.99
C CYS A 189 0.84 14.09 -7.23
N TYR A 190 0.80 12.78 -7.02
CA TYR A 190 0.39 11.84 -8.04
C TYR A 190 -1.07 11.48 -7.74
N GLN A 191 -2.03 12.15 -8.37
CA GLN A 191 -3.41 11.66 -8.41
C GLN A 191 -3.40 10.34 -9.19
N ARG A 192 -3.20 9.22 -8.49
CA ARG A 192 -3.30 7.87 -9.05
C ARG A 192 -4.58 7.22 -8.53
N ALA A 193 -5.59 7.18 -9.39
CA ALA A 193 -6.70 6.25 -9.22
C ALA A 193 -6.25 4.89 -9.78
N VAL A 194 -6.16 3.88 -8.92
CA VAL A 194 -6.14 2.48 -9.38
C VAL A 194 -7.60 2.02 -9.50
N ILE A 195 -7.85 1.24 -10.54
CA ILE A 195 -9.14 1.01 -11.23
C ILE A 195 -10.24 0.56 -10.27
N PHE A 196 -11.11 1.48 -9.83
CA PHE A 196 -12.57 1.33 -9.70
C PHE A 196 -13.20 2.72 -9.55
N ARG A 197 -13.64 3.30 -10.67
CA ARG A 197 -14.21 4.68 -10.82
C ARG A 197 -13.29 5.82 -10.37
N ARG A 198 -13.32 6.93 -11.13
CA ARG A 198 -12.75 8.23 -10.73
C ARG A 198 -13.44 8.68 -9.42
N GLN A 199 -12.84 8.39 -8.28
CA GLN A 199 -13.07 9.17 -7.07
C GLN A 199 -11.96 10.20 -6.90
N LYS A 200 -12.37 11.35 -6.36
CA LYS A 200 -11.59 12.58 -6.19
C LYS A 200 -11.13 12.66 -4.72
N PRO A 201 -10.04 12.01 -4.30
CA PRO A 201 -9.50 12.31 -2.99
C PRO A 201 -8.77 13.65 -3.09
N PRO A 202 -9.08 14.62 -2.22
CA PRO A 202 -8.25 15.79 -2.04
C PRO A 202 -6.89 15.36 -1.44
N PHE A 203 -5.84 16.12 -1.76
CA PHE A 203 -4.50 15.86 -1.26
C PHE A 203 -4.37 16.34 0.18
N THR A 204 -3.95 15.48 1.11
CA THR A 204 -3.77 15.79 2.53
C THR A 204 -2.30 15.65 2.92
N LEU A 205 -1.73 16.67 3.59
CA LEU A 205 -0.39 16.65 4.17
C LEU A 205 -0.50 16.77 5.69
N GLY A 206 -0.17 15.74 6.47
CA GLY A 206 -0.24 15.74 7.94
C GLY A 206 1.13 15.63 8.62
N TRP A 207 1.18 15.91 9.94
CA TRP A 207 2.31 15.61 10.82
C TRP A 207 1.83 15.10 12.18
N ALA A 208 2.26 13.92 12.64
CA ALA A 208 1.70 13.27 13.84
C ALA A 208 2.67 12.44 14.69
N MET A 209 2.26 12.18 15.95
CA MET A 209 2.80 11.09 16.79
C MET A 209 1.73 9.99 16.99
N LEU A 210 2.15 8.74 16.76
CA LEU A 210 1.38 7.51 16.52
C LEU A 210 0.14 7.22 17.39
N LYS A 211 -0.95 6.73 16.75
CA LYS A 211 -1.87 5.64 17.22
C LYS A 211 -2.80 5.13 16.10
N LYS A 212 -3.28 3.88 16.20
CA LYS A 212 -3.44 2.87 15.10
C LYS A 212 -4.87 2.44 14.73
N TRP A 213 -5.01 2.01 13.47
CA TRP A 213 -6.20 1.52 12.76
C TRP A 213 -7.17 0.57 13.49
N ILE A 214 -8.46 0.72 13.17
CA ILE A 214 -9.57 -0.18 13.55
C ILE A 214 -10.38 -0.58 12.31
N GLN A 215 -10.97 -1.78 12.30
CA GLN A 215 -11.91 -2.22 11.24
C GLN A 215 -13.33 -2.24 11.77
#